data_AF-A0A8A0XU71-F1
#
_entry.id   AF-A0A8A0XU71-F1
#
_cell.length_a   1.000
_cell.length_b   1.000
_cell.length_c   1.000
_cell.angle_alpha   90.00
_cell.angle_beta   90.00
_cell.angle_gamma   90.00
#
_symmetry.space_group_name_H-M   'P 1'
#
loop_
_entity.id
_entity.type
_entity.pdbx_description
1 polymer ?
#
loop_
_entity_poly.entity_id
_entity_poly.type
_entity_poly.pdbx_seq_one_letter_code
_entity_poly.pdbx_strand_id
1 'polypeptide(L)'
;LIFIASLLLGTTITISSKHWIMAWAGLEINTLAILPLISKSHHPRAIEAATKYFLTQATASALLLFSSMTNAWHTGQWDITQLSHPVSGVILTSAIAMKLGLAPFHFWFPEVLQGSPLITGLLLSTIMKLPPIALLYMTSHSLNPTLLTVMAILSTALGGWMGLNQTQIRKILAFSSISHLGWMAIIIIYNPKLTLLNFYLYTMMTAAVFLSLNSIKVLKLSTLMTAWTKIPSLNAMLLLTLLSLAGLPPLTGFLPKWLIIQELTKQDMAPAATLISL
;
A
#
# COMPACT_ATOMS: atom_id res chain seq x y z
N LEU A 1 22.37 4.55 -7.17
CA LEU A 1 22.66 3.12 -6.98
C LEU A 1 22.62 2.76 -5.48
N ILE A 2 23.37 3.48 -4.64
CA ILE A 2 23.36 3.32 -3.17
C ILE A 2 21.93 3.33 -2.59
N PHE A 3 21.10 4.33 -2.93
CA PHE A 3 19.71 4.41 -2.41
C PHE A 3 18.80 3.26 -2.84
N ILE A 4 19.00 2.69 -4.03
CA ILE A 4 18.21 1.56 -4.51
C ILE A 4 18.68 0.28 -3.81
N ALA A 5 20.00 0.11 -3.65
CA ALA A 5 20.57 -1.00 -2.92
C ALA A 5 20.16 -0.99 -1.45
N SER A 6 20.15 0.18 -0.79
CA SER A 6 19.68 0.32 0.58
C SER A 6 18.18 0.03 0.72
N LEU A 7 17.35 0.43 -0.25
CA LEU A 7 15.93 0.11 -0.26
C LEU A 7 15.69 -1.40 -0.41
N LEU A 8 16.43 -2.06 -1.31
CA LEU A 8 16.37 -3.52 -1.43
C LEU A 8 16.84 -4.19 -0.13
N LEU A 9 17.94 -3.73 0.46
CA LEU A 9 18.47 -4.25 1.72
C LEU A 9 17.49 -4.06 2.89
N GLY A 10 16.84 -2.90 3.01
CA GLY A 10 15.83 -2.68 4.03
C GLY A 10 14.66 -3.65 3.85
N THR A 11 14.16 -3.80 2.61
CA THR A 11 13.09 -4.77 2.33
C THR A 11 13.49 -6.22 2.65
N THR A 12 14.68 -6.67 2.28
CA THR A 12 15.12 -8.05 2.56
C THR A 12 15.31 -8.29 4.05
N ILE A 13 15.85 -7.31 4.79
CA ILE A 13 15.98 -7.39 6.25
C ILE A 13 14.62 -7.58 6.90
N THR A 14 13.61 -6.78 6.53
CA THR A 14 12.27 -6.91 7.13
C THR A 14 11.63 -8.28 6.89
N ILE A 15 11.71 -8.81 5.66
CA ILE A 15 11.04 -10.06 5.29
C ILE A 15 11.74 -11.28 5.91
N SER A 16 13.06 -11.22 6.09
CA SER A 16 13.84 -12.32 6.66
C SER A 16 13.93 -12.28 8.19
N SER A 17 13.65 -11.13 8.81
CA SER A 17 13.76 -10.95 10.24
C SER A 17 12.72 -11.78 11.01
N LYS A 18 13.15 -12.34 12.14
CA LYS A 18 12.27 -12.93 13.17
C LYS A 18 12.16 -12.06 14.42
N HIS A 19 13.03 -11.06 14.56
CA HIS A 19 13.11 -10.20 15.73
C HIS A 19 12.59 -8.79 15.42
N TRP A 20 11.74 -8.24 16.29
CA TRP A 20 11.10 -6.92 16.09
C TRP A 20 12.09 -5.78 15.80
N ILE A 21 13.20 -5.69 16.55
CA ILE A 21 14.20 -4.64 16.33
C ILE A 21 14.81 -4.67 14.91
N MET A 22 15.00 -5.88 14.35
CA MET A 22 15.59 -6.06 13.03
C MET A 22 14.56 -5.71 11.94
N ALA A 23 13.29 -6.10 12.15
CA ALA A 23 12.19 -5.65 11.30
C ALA A 23 12.07 -4.12 11.30
N TRP A 24 12.13 -3.50 12.48
CA TRP A 24 12.10 -2.04 12.58
C TRP A 24 13.29 -1.38 11.87
N ALA A 25 14.50 -1.88 12.07
CA ALA A 25 15.70 -1.36 11.41
C ALA A 25 15.57 -1.44 9.88
N GLY A 26 15.07 -2.55 9.34
CA GLY A 26 14.81 -2.69 7.91
C GLY A 26 13.77 -1.68 7.38
N LEU A 27 12.72 -1.40 8.17
CA LEU A 27 11.75 -0.36 7.83
C LEU A 27 12.36 1.04 7.85
N GLU A 28 13.23 1.35 8.81
CA GLU A 28 13.91 2.66 8.86
C GLU A 28 14.93 2.86 7.75
N ILE A 29 15.63 1.80 7.36
CA ILE A 29 16.51 1.85 6.19
C ILE A 29 15.69 2.21 4.95
N ASN A 30 14.48 1.66 4.80
CA ASN A 30 13.58 2.00 3.71
C ASN A 30 13.10 3.46 3.76
N THR A 31 12.69 3.95 4.94
CA THR A 31 12.21 5.34 5.09
C THR A 31 13.31 6.34 4.74
N LEU A 32 14.55 6.11 5.19
CA LEU A 32 15.68 6.99 4.91
C LEU A 32 16.14 6.88 3.45
N ALA A 33 16.14 5.68 2.88
CA ALA A 33 16.60 5.45 1.50
C ALA A 33 15.72 6.12 0.43
N ILE A 34 14.40 6.22 0.67
CA ILE A 34 13.47 6.78 -0.32
C ILE A 34 13.44 8.32 -0.31
N LEU A 35 13.82 8.98 0.79
CA LEU A 35 13.73 10.45 0.90
C LEU A 35 14.48 11.19 -0.23
N PRO A 36 15.75 10.86 -0.55
CA PRO A 36 16.48 11.54 -1.62
C PRO A 36 15.87 11.29 -3.00
N LEU A 37 15.18 10.15 -3.17
CA LEU A 37 14.48 9.83 -4.41
C LEU A 37 13.23 10.72 -4.56
N ILE A 38 12.48 10.96 -3.48
CA ILE A 38 11.32 11.88 -3.47
C ILE A 38 11.78 13.32 -3.76
N SER A 39 12.84 13.78 -3.10
CA SER A 39 13.33 15.17 -3.21
C SER A 39 14.22 15.42 -4.44
N LYS A 40 14.35 14.46 -5.37
CA LYS A 40 15.28 14.52 -6.52
C LYS A 40 15.14 15.78 -7.39
N SER A 41 13.93 16.33 -7.50
CA SER A 41 13.69 17.52 -8.33
C SER A 41 14.05 18.84 -7.65
N HIS A 42 14.36 18.83 -6.35
CA HIS A 42 14.66 20.02 -5.53
C HIS A 42 13.60 21.15 -5.57
N HIS A 43 12.41 20.86 -6.10
CA HIS A 43 11.29 21.80 -6.15
C HIS A 43 10.59 21.86 -4.78
N PRO A 44 10.00 23.01 -4.35
CA PRO A 44 9.32 23.12 -3.06
C PRO A 44 8.27 22.03 -2.82
N ARG A 45 7.48 21.66 -3.84
CA ARG A 45 6.55 20.53 -3.76
C ARG A 45 7.19 19.17 -3.46
N ALA A 46 8.40 18.91 -3.95
CA ALA A 46 9.10 17.66 -3.68
C ALA A 46 9.68 17.65 -2.26
N ILE A 47 10.09 18.82 -1.73
CA ILE A 47 10.51 18.99 -0.35
C ILE A 47 9.31 18.82 0.60
N GLU A 48 8.16 19.40 0.27
CA GLU A 48 6.92 19.21 1.02
C GLU A 48 6.48 17.73 1.02
N ALA A 49 6.58 17.04 -0.11
CA ALA A 49 6.31 15.61 -0.18
C ALA A 49 7.30 14.79 0.68
N ALA A 50 8.59 15.10 0.63
CA ALA A 50 9.59 14.40 1.43
C ALA A 50 9.38 14.62 2.94
N THR A 51 9.04 15.84 3.36
CA THR A 51 8.77 16.17 4.77
C THR A 51 7.50 15.50 5.28
N LYS A 52 6.40 15.52 4.52
CA LYS A 52 5.16 14.80 4.85
C LYS A 52 5.39 13.29 4.96
N TYR A 53 6.14 12.72 4.01
CA TYR A 53 6.51 11.31 4.05
C TYR A 53 7.33 10.98 5.31
N PHE A 54 8.37 11.77 5.59
CA PHE A 54 9.24 11.53 6.74
C PHE A 54 8.48 11.55 8.06
N LEU A 55 7.70 12.61 8.32
CA LEU A 55 6.97 12.77 9.58
C LEU A 55 5.96 11.66 9.80
N THR A 56 5.21 11.27 8.77
CA THR A 56 4.24 10.19 8.89
C THR A 56 4.88 8.82 9.06
N GLN A 57 6.00 8.57 8.39
CA GLN A 57 6.66 7.27 8.48
C GLN A 57 7.49 7.08 9.74
N ALA A 58 8.06 8.17 10.28
CA ALA A 58 8.77 8.19 11.56
C ALA A 58 7.81 8.02 12.75
N THR A 59 6.63 8.64 12.69
CA THR A 59 5.59 8.41 13.71
C THR A 59 5.07 6.98 13.65
N ALA A 60 4.83 6.44 12.44
CA ALA A 60 4.43 5.06 12.28
C ALA A 60 5.50 4.06 12.75
N SER A 61 6.79 4.34 12.53
CA SER A 61 7.87 3.47 13.00
C SER A 61 8.06 3.53 14.52
N ALA A 62 7.89 4.71 15.13
CA ALA A 62 7.86 4.85 16.59
C ALA A 62 6.69 4.07 17.22
N LEU A 63 5.49 4.11 16.62
CA LEU A 63 4.35 3.29 17.06
C LEU A 63 4.61 1.79 16.91
N LEU A 64 5.30 1.38 15.85
CA LEU A 64 5.69 -0.02 15.66
C LEU A 64 6.65 -0.48 16.77
N LEU A 65 7.69 0.31 17.08
CA LEU A 65 8.57 0.00 18.22
C LEU A 65 7.79 -0.04 19.53
N PHE A 66 6.89 0.92 19.77
CA PHE A 66 6.05 0.95 20.96
C PHE A 66 5.17 -0.30 21.08
N SER A 67 4.60 -0.79 19.97
CA SER A 67 3.87 -2.07 19.96
C SER A 67 4.76 -3.26 20.33
N SER A 68 6.01 -3.29 19.85
CA SER A 68 6.95 -4.37 20.18
C SER A 68 7.43 -4.31 21.64
N MET A 69 7.66 -3.11 22.17
CA MET A 69 8.07 -2.91 23.56
C MET A 69 6.96 -3.30 24.54
N THR A 70 5.71 -2.91 24.24
CA THR A 70 4.56 -3.32 25.07
C THR A 70 4.36 -4.83 25.02
N ASN A 71 4.54 -5.47 23.86
CA ASN A 71 4.48 -6.93 23.77
C ASN A 71 5.61 -7.59 24.59
N ALA A 72 6.85 -7.15 24.41
CA ALA A 72 8.02 -7.67 25.12
C ALA A 72 7.95 -7.44 26.63
N TRP A 73 7.32 -6.35 27.08
CA TRP A 73 7.06 -6.10 28.51
C TRP A 73 6.16 -7.18 29.12
N HIS A 74 5.18 -7.69 28.36
CA HIS A 74 4.26 -8.71 28.83
C HIS A 74 4.79 -10.15 28.66
N THR A 75 5.51 -10.45 27.57
CA THR A 75 5.94 -11.82 27.25
C THR A 75 7.42 -12.10 27.52
N GLY A 76 8.24 -11.05 27.66
CA GLY A 76 9.69 -11.16 27.70
C GLY A 76 10.34 -11.53 26.36
N GLN A 77 9.57 -11.64 25.28
CA GLN A 77 10.03 -12.13 23.97
C GLN A 77 9.92 -11.06 22.89
N TRP A 78 10.86 -11.10 21.95
CA TRP A 78 10.97 -10.16 20.83
C TRP A 78 10.70 -10.79 19.46
N ASP A 79 10.13 -12.00 19.46
CA ASP A 79 9.74 -12.69 18.23
C ASP A 79 8.52 -12.02 17.59
N ILE A 80 8.55 -11.86 16.26
CA ILE A 80 7.47 -11.26 15.47
C ILE A 80 6.22 -12.14 15.51
N THR A 81 6.38 -13.46 15.54
CA THR A 81 5.25 -14.41 15.49
C THR A 81 4.44 -14.45 16.79
N GLN A 82 5.00 -13.94 17.89
CA GLN A 82 4.42 -14.04 19.24
C GLN A 82 3.83 -12.71 19.71
N LEU A 83 2.86 -12.17 18.97
CA LEU A 83 2.02 -11.07 19.44
C LEU A 83 0.84 -11.64 20.24
N SER A 84 0.97 -11.63 21.56
CA SER A 84 -0.07 -12.19 22.44
C SER A 84 -0.97 -11.11 23.05
N HIS A 85 -0.46 -9.90 23.25
CA HIS A 85 -1.21 -8.86 23.95
C HIS A 85 -2.16 -8.09 23.00
N PRO A 86 -3.47 -7.98 23.30
CA PRO A 86 -4.42 -7.35 22.37
C PRO A 86 -4.12 -5.86 22.13
N VAL A 87 -3.59 -5.15 23.13
CA VAL A 87 -3.21 -3.74 22.98
C VAL A 87 -2.02 -3.59 22.03
N SER A 88 -1.03 -4.50 22.07
CA SER A 88 0.10 -4.44 21.13
C SER A 88 -0.36 -4.74 19.70
N GLY A 89 -1.30 -5.67 19.51
CA GLY A 89 -1.94 -5.92 18.21
C GLY A 89 -2.70 -4.71 17.65
N VAL A 90 -3.43 -3.97 18.48
CA VAL A 90 -4.11 -2.72 18.06
C VAL A 90 -3.12 -1.62 17.69
N ILE A 91 -2.06 -1.43 18.49
CA ILE A 91 -1.03 -0.43 18.19
C ILE A 91 -0.30 -0.82 16.90
N LEU A 92 0.07 -2.09 16.74
CA LEU A 92 0.75 -2.58 15.54
C LEU A 92 -0.11 -2.39 14.28
N THR A 93 -1.38 -2.77 14.32
CA THR A 93 -2.30 -2.57 13.18
C THR A 93 -2.42 -1.09 12.82
N SER A 94 -2.50 -0.19 13.80
CA SER A 94 -2.50 1.26 13.54
C SER A 94 -1.19 1.76 12.93
N ALA A 95 -0.04 1.27 13.41
CA ALA A 95 1.28 1.61 12.91
C ALA A 95 1.47 1.17 11.45
N ILE A 96 1.09 -0.06 11.13
CA ILE A 96 1.18 -0.59 9.77
C ILE A 96 0.15 0.11 8.85
N ALA A 97 -1.05 0.39 9.34
CA ALA A 97 -2.05 1.16 8.59
C ALA A 97 -1.53 2.54 8.19
N MET A 98 -0.82 3.22 9.10
CA MET A 98 -0.16 4.49 8.81
C MET A 98 0.96 4.35 7.79
N LYS A 99 1.79 3.29 7.88
CA LYS A 99 2.85 3.02 6.88
C LYS A 99 2.31 2.73 5.48
N LEU A 100 1.19 1.99 5.38
CA LEU A 100 0.57 1.62 4.11
C LEU A 100 -0.28 2.73 3.49
N GLY A 101 -0.79 3.64 4.32
CA GLY A 101 -1.73 4.69 3.92
C GLY A 101 -3.19 4.21 3.89
N LEU A 102 -3.57 3.28 4.78
CA LEU A 102 -4.96 2.87 4.97
C LEU A 102 -5.75 3.99 5.65
N ALA A 103 -7.06 4.06 5.42
CA ALA A 103 -7.93 4.98 6.14
C ALA A 103 -8.00 4.60 7.64
N PRO A 104 -7.96 5.58 8.57
CA PRO A 104 -8.03 7.04 8.35
C PRO A 104 -6.68 7.72 8.01
N PHE A 105 -5.55 7.04 8.11
CA PHE A 105 -4.19 7.58 7.93
C PHE A 105 -3.76 7.82 6.47
N HIS A 106 -4.69 7.82 5.53
CA HIS A 106 -4.43 7.88 4.08
C HIS A 106 -3.98 9.25 3.54
N PHE A 107 -4.17 10.34 4.28
CA PHE A 107 -4.01 11.72 3.77
C PHE A 107 -2.63 12.04 3.19
N TRP A 108 -1.57 11.43 3.72
CA TRP A 108 -0.21 11.69 3.24
C TRP A 108 0.02 11.11 1.84
N PHE A 109 -0.62 9.98 1.50
CA PHE A 109 -0.24 9.21 0.33
C PHE A 109 -0.50 9.94 -1.00
N PRO A 110 -1.70 10.53 -1.24
CA PRO A 110 -1.96 11.29 -2.48
C PRO A 110 -1.08 12.52 -2.65
N GLU A 111 -0.71 13.19 -1.55
CA GLU A 111 0.11 14.40 -1.58
C GLU A 111 1.57 14.07 -1.90
N VAL A 112 2.12 13.04 -1.26
CA VAL A 112 3.49 12.57 -1.51
C VAL A 112 3.62 12.08 -2.95
N LEU A 113 2.65 11.30 -3.45
CA LEU A 113 2.68 10.80 -4.82
C LEU A 113 2.65 11.97 -5.82
N GLN A 114 1.82 12.99 -5.59
CA GLN A 114 1.72 14.16 -6.46
C GLN A 114 3.01 15.01 -6.49
N GLY A 115 3.75 15.10 -5.38
CA GLY A 115 5.03 15.82 -5.32
C GLY A 115 6.23 15.06 -5.89
N SER A 116 6.06 13.76 -6.15
CA SER A 116 7.13 12.87 -6.60
C SER A 116 7.11 12.59 -8.13
N PRO A 117 8.26 12.26 -8.75
CA PRO A 117 8.28 11.77 -10.13
C PRO A 117 7.58 10.41 -10.27
N LEU A 118 7.12 10.07 -11.48
CA LEU A 118 6.34 8.84 -11.72
C LEU A 118 7.08 7.56 -11.32
N ILE A 119 8.40 7.49 -11.55
CA ILE A 119 9.23 6.33 -11.21
C ILE A 119 9.32 6.14 -9.68
N THR A 120 9.40 7.22 -8.90
CA THR A 120 9.41 7.11 -7.43
C THR A 120 8.02 6.84 -6.89
N GLY A 121 6.99 7.38 -7.55
CA GLY A 121 5.60 7.02 -7.28
C GLY A 121 5.35 5.51 -7.46
N LEU A 122 5.93 4.91 -8.51
CA LEU A 122 5.92 3.46 -8.70
C LEU A 122 6.57 2.73 -7.52
N LEU A 123 7.79 3.11 -7.13
CA LEU A 123 8.48 2.50 -5.98
C LEU A 123 7.69 2.61 -4.66
N LEU A 124 7.12 3.80 -4.39
CA LEU A 124 6.26 4.06 -3.23
C LEU A 124 4.98 3.22 -3.25
N SER A 125 4.40 3.03 -4.43
CA SER A 125 3.16 2.26 -4.60
C SER A 125 3.36 0.74 -4.59
N THR A 126 4.59 0.24 -4.75
CA THR A 126 4.90 -1.20 -4.90
C THR A 126 5.87 -1.68 -3.82
N ILE A 127 7.17 -1.50 -4.03
CA ILE A 127 8.23 -2.08 -3.19
C ILE A 127 8.10 -1.61 -1.74
N MET A 128 7.76 -0.34 -1.51
CA MET A 128 7.63 0.20 -0.15
C MET A 128 6.40 -0.33 0.61
N LYS A 129 5.40 -0.90 -0.07
CA LYS A 129 4.23 -1.54 0.55
C LYS A 129 4.49 -3.02 0.88
N LEU A 130 5.53 -3.64 0.32
CA LEU A 130 5.83 -5.05 0.55
C LEU A 130 6.27 -5.33 2.00
N PRO A 131 7.23 -4.60 2.62
CA PRO A 131 7.64 -4.84 4.00
C PRO A 131 6.49 -4.77 5.02
N PRO A 132 5.62 -3.74 5.01
CA PRO A 132 4.53 -3.70 5.97
C PRO A 132 3.47 -4.78 5.72
N ILE A 133 3.22 -5.18 4.47
CA ILE A 133 2.34 -6.32 4.15
C ILE A 133 2.94 -7.64 4.66
N ALA A 134 4.26 -7.82 4.54
CA ALA A 134 4.94 -8.99 5.07
C ALA A 134 4.82 -9.08 6.60
N LEU A 135 4.91 -7.96 7.32
CA LEU A 135 4.66 -7.93 8.76
C LEU A 135 3.22 -8.28 9.12
N LEU A 136 2.22 -7.74 8.38
CA LEU A 136 0.83 -8.16 8.60
C LEU A 136 0.62 -9.65 8.31
N TYR A 137 1.30 -10.19 7.30
CA TYR A 137 1.25 -11.62 6.97
C TYR A 137 1.77 -12.47 8.15
N MET A 138 2.95 -12.13 8.68
CA MET A 138 3.58 -12.85 9.80
C MET A 138 2.75 -12.78 11.09
N THR A 139 1.99 -11.69 11.27
CA THR A 139 1.25 -11.40 12.50
C THR A 139 -0.26 -11.64 12.38
N SER A 140 -0.72 -12.13 11.23
CA SER A 140 -2.14 -12.26 10.84
C SER A 140 -3.04 -12.92 11.88
N HIS A 141 -2.53 -13.94 12.59
CA HIS A 141 -3.28 -14.67 13.63
C HIS A 141 -3.62 -13.85 14.88
N SER A 142 -2.88 -12.77 15.14
CA SER A 142 -2.99 -11.97 16.37
C SER A 142 -3.74 -10.65 16.20
N LEU A 143 -4.15 -10.32 14.96
CA LEU A 143 -4.74 -9.02 14.65
C LEU A 143 -6.21 -8.98 15.04
N ASN A 144 -6.68 -7.80 15.46
CA ASN A 144 -8.09 -7.61 15.76
C ASN A 144 -8.93 -7.55 14.45
N PRO A 145 -9.85 -8.49 14.21
CA PRO A 145 -10.65 -8.53 12.98
C PRO A 145 -11.60 -7.35 12.83
N THR A 146 -12.17 -6.85 13.93
CA THR A 146 -13.13 -5.73 13.90
C THR A 146 -12.46 -4.43 13.43
N LEU A 147 -11.29 -4.12 13.98
CA LEU A 147 -10.53 -2.93 13.59
C LEU A 147 -10.11 -2.99 12.12
N LEU A 148 -9.63 -4.16 11.69
CA LEU A 148 -9.06 -4.32 10.36
C LEU A 148 -10.15 -4.31 9.26
N THR A 149 -11.31 -4.90 9.53
CA THR A 149 -12.48 -4.84 8.64
C THR A 149 -13.02 -3.41 8.51
N VAL A 150 -13.11 -2.65 9.61
CA VAL A 150 -13.52 -1.23 9.57
C VAL A 150 -12.53 -0.40 8.73
N MET A 151 -11.22 -0.55 8.94
CA MET A 151 -10.21 0.16 8.13
C MET A 151 -10.27 -0.25 6.66
N ALA A 152 -10.52 -1.53 6.36
CA ALA A 152 -10.65 -2.03 5.00
C ALA A 152 -11.85 -1.41 4.25
N ILE A 153 -13.03 -1.39 4.87
CA ILE A 153 -14.24 -0.79 4.28
C ILE A 153 -14.06 0.72 4.12
N LEU A 154 -13.50 1.42 5.12
CA LEU A 154 -13.23 2.85 5.01
C LEU A 154 -12.24 3.17 3.89
N SER A 155 -11.17 2.38 3.74
CA SER A 155 -10.16 2.62 2.71
C SER A 155 -10.67 2.36 1.28
N THR A 156 -11.52 1.35 1.09
CA THR A 156 -12.16 1.09 -0.21
C THR A 156 -13.16 2.20 -0.56
N ALA A 157 -14.06 2.56 0.36
CA ALA A 157 -15.03 3.63 0.15
C ALA A 157 -14.37 4.99 -0.13
N LEU A 158 -13.40 5.40 0.70
CA LEU A 158 -12.69 6.67 0.53
C LEU A 158 -11.81 6.68 -0.72
N GLY A 159 -11.16 5.56 -1.05
CA GLY A 159 -10.40 5.42 -2.30
C GLY A 159 -11.28 5.59 -3.53
N GLY A 160 -12.50 5.04 -3.51
CA GLY A 160 -13.50 5.24 -4.57
C GLY A 160 -13.94 6.69 -4.69
N TRP A 161 -14.53 7.26 -3.63
CA TRP A 161 -15.11 8.60 -3.67
C TRP A 161 -14.09 9.71 -3.92
N MET A 162 -12.95 9.69 -3.22
CA MET A 162 -11.95 10.73 -3.38
C MET A 162 -11.21 10.64 -4.72
N GLY A 163 -11.14 9.44 -5.32
CA GLY A 163 -10.56 9.23 -6.64
C GLY A 163 -11.35 9.89 -7.76
N LEU A 164 -12.69 9.92 -7.67
CA LEU A 164 -13.57 10.48 -8.70
C LEU A 164 -13.37 12.00 -8.89
N ASN A 165 -13.02 12.72 -7.82
CA ASN A 165 -12.87 14.18 -7.86
C ASN A 165 -11.45 14.65 -8.20
N GLN A 166 -10.60 13.79 -8.76
CA GLN A 166 -9.20 14.14 -9.08
C GLN A 166 -8.98 14.28 -10.58
N THR A 167 -8.29 15.36 -10.99
CA THR A 167 -7.83 15.57 -12.38
C THR A 167 -6.37 15.19 -12.59
N GLN A 168 -5.61 15.04 -11.49
CA GLN A 168 -4.19 14.69 -11.51
C GLN A 168 -4.02 13.17 -11.48
N ILE A 169 -3.32 12.61 -12.46
CA ILE A 169 -3.21 11.16 -12.62
C ILE A 169 -2.53 10.51 -11.40
N ARG A 170 -1.51 11.14 -10.83
CA ARG A 170 -0.82 10.61 -9.65
C ARG A 170 -1.72 10.52 -8.42
N LYS A 171 -2.68 11.45 -8.25
CA LYS A 171 -3.66 11.37 -7.15
C LYS A 171 -4.69 10.26 -7.41
N ILE A 172 -5.15 10.11 -8.66
CA ILE A 172 -6.04 8.99 -9.04
C ILE A 172 -5.38 7.65 -8.71
N LEU A 173 -4.12 7.46 -9.11
CA LEU A 173 -3.35 6.24 -8.80
C LEU A 173 -3.08 6.09 -7.30
N ALA A 174 -2.96 7.18 -6.56
CA ALA A 174 -2.83 7.11 -5.11
C ALA A 174 -4.08 6.52 -4.47
N PHE A 175 -5.26 7.02 -4.85
CA PHE A 175 -6.54 6.54 -4.34
C PHE A 175 -6.87 5.12 -4.81
N SER A 176 -6.49 4.73 -6.02
CA SER A 176 -6.60 3.32 -6.44
C SER A 176 -5.74 2.40 -5.57
N SER A 177 -4.53 2.82 -5.17
CA SER A 177 -3.72 2.01 -4.25
C SER A 177 -4.36 1.88 -2.86
N ILE A 178 -5.06 2.91 -2.39
CA ILE A 178 -5.72 2.91 -1.08
C ILE A 178 -6.89 1.92 -1.12
N SER A 179 -7.66 1.88 -2.22
CA SER A 179 -8.74 0.91 -2.38
C SER A 179 -8.21 -0.53 -2.49
N HIS A 180 -7.17 -0.77 -3.29
CA HIS A 180 -6.56 -2.11 -3.38
C HIS A 180 -5.97 -2.59 -2.04
N LEU A 181 -5.38 -1.70 -1.25
CA LEU A 181 -4.93 -2.04 0.10
C LEU A 181 -6.09 -2.37 1.04
N GLY A 182 -7.26 -1.75 0.88
CA GLY A 182 -8.46 -2.14 1.61
C GLY A 182 -8.89 -3.58 1.32
N TRP A 183 -8.88 -3.98 0.04
CA TRP A 183 -9.10 -5.38 -0.35
C TRP A 183 -8.05 -6.33 0.21
N MET A 184 -6.79 -5.91 0.32
CA MET A 184 -5.74 -6.72 0.94
C MET A 184 -5.91 -6.80 2.47
N ALA A 185 -6.37 -5.72 3.10
CA ALA A 185 -6.60 -5.72 4.54
C ALA A 185 -7.70 -6.72 4.90
N ILE A 186 -8.91 -6.61 4.32
CA ILE A 186 -10.06 -7.41 4.79
C ILE A 186 -9.81 -8.93 4.85
N ILE A 187 -9.00 -9.47 3.93
CA ILE A 187 -8.78 -10.92 3.81
C ILE A 187 -7.56 -11.43 4.60
N ILE A 188 -6.72 -10.55 5.15
CA ILE A 188 -5.42 -10.98 5.72
C ILE A 188 -5.53 -11.93 6.91
N ILE A 189 -6.58 -11.79 7.71
CA ILE A 189 -6.83 -12.62 8.89
C ILE A 189 -7.38 -14.00 8.48
N TYR A 190 -8.22 -14.03 7.44
CA TYR A 190 -8.89 -15.27 7.01
C TYR A 190 -8.03 -16.11 6.08
N ASN A 191 -7.39 -15.48 5.10
CA ASN A 191 -6.51 -16.17 4.16
C ASN A 191 -5.35 -15.26 3.72
N PRO A 192 -4.22 -15.28 4.46
CA PRO A 192 -3.08 -14.43 4.16
C PRO A 192 -2.36 -14.81 2.85
N LYS A 193 -2.65 -15.96 2.24
CA LYS A 193 -2.13 -16.29 0.90
C LYS A 193 -2.85 -15.49 -0.20
N LEU A 194 -4.15 -15.20 -0.02
CA LEU A 194 -4.91 -14.39 -0.97
C LEU A 194 -4.49 -12.92 -0.95
N THR A 195 -4.04 -12.39 0.19
CA THR A 195 -3.48 -11.03 0.24
C THR A 195 -2.23 -10.91 -0.60
N LEU A 196 -1.32 -11.89 -0.51
CA LEU A 196 -0.10 -11.93 -1.32
C LEU A 196 -0.42 -12.03 -2.81
N LEU A 197 -1.38 -12.89 -3.19
CA LEU A 197 -1.85 -13.00 -4.57
C LEU A 197 -2.36 -11.65 -5.09
N ASN A 198 -3.23 -10.99 -4.33
CA ASN A 198 -3.77 -9.67 -4.69
C ASN A 198 -2.64 -8.63 -4.79
N PHE A 199 -1.67 -8.65 -3.86
CA PHE A 199 -0.52 -7.77 -3.90
C PHE A 199 0.33 -7.97 -5.16
N TYR A 200 0.65 -9.20 -5.54
CA TYR A 200 1.44 -9.47 -6.75
C TYR A 200 0.72 -9.05 -8.04
N LEU A 201 -0.59 -9.29 -8.13
CA LEU A 201 -1.36 -8.82 -9.29
C LEU A 201 -1.42 -7.27 -9.32
N TYR A 202 -1.64 -6.64 -8.17
CA TYR A 202 -1.63 -5.20 -8.04
C TYR A 202 -0.26 -4.58 -8.42
N THR A 203 0.86 -5.13 -7.97
CA THR A 203 2.20 -4.59 -8.32
C THR A 203 2.48 -4.71 -9.82
N MET A 204 2.11 -5.83 -10.45
CA MET A 204 2.25 -6.01 -11.90
C MET A 204 1.42 -5.01 -12.69
N MET A 205 0.14 -4.84 -12.34
CA MET A 205 -0.75 -3.90 -13.03
C MET A 205 -0.33 -2.44 -12.82
N THR A 206 0.01 -2.06 -11.60
CA THR A 206 0.47 -0.69 -11.31
C THR A 206 1.80 -0.38 -11.98
N ALA A 207 2.73 -1.33 -12.05
CA ALA A 207 3.95 -1.17 -12.83
C ALA A 207 3.67 -0.88 -14.30
N ALA A 208 2.76 -1.62 -14.93
CA ALA A 208 2.37 -1.37 -16.31
C ALA A 208 1.78 0.04 -16.52
N VAL A 209 0.93 0.50 -15.60
CA VAL A 209 0.31 1.84 -15.68
C VAL A 209 1.33 2.96 -15.43
N PHE A 210 2.18 2.87 -14.40
CA PHE A 210 3.19 3.91 -14.15
C PHE A 210 4.23 3.99 -15.28
N LEU A 211 4.65 2.85 -15.85
CA LEU A 211 5.63 2.82 -16.93
C LEU A 211 5.04 3.39 -18.24
N SER A 212 3.79 3.05 -18.57
CA SER A 212 3.10 3.62 -19.75
C SER A 212 2.86 5.11 -19.61
N LEU A 213 2.45 5.60 -18.44
CA LEU A 213 2.32 7.04 -18.19
C LEU A 213 3.67 7.77 -18.24
N ASN A 214 4.74 7.12 -17.79
CA ASN A 214 6.09 7.69 -17.80
C ASN A 214 6.65 7.80 -19.22
N SER A 215 6.38 6.83 -20.11
CA SER A 215 6.82 6.91 -21.51
C SER A 215 6.10 8.00 -22.30
N ILE A 216 4.81 8.25 -22.02
CA ILE A 216 4.03 9.33 -22.65
C ILE A 216 4.23 10.69 -21.93
N LYS A 217 4.86 10.70 -20.75
CA LYS A 217 5.07 11.89 -19.87
C LYS A 217 3.77 12.63 -19.52
N VAL A 218 2.70 11.88 -19.22
CA VAL A 218 1.37 12.44 -18.92
C VAL A 218 1.18 12.59 -17.41
N LEU A 219 0.79 13.78 -16.96
CA LEU A 219 0.53 14.06 -15.54
C LEU A 219 -0.94 14.45 -15.24
N LYS A 220 -1.65 14.99 -16.23
CA LYS A 220 -3.03 15.47 -16.11
C LYS A 220 -3.97 14.69 -17.04
N LEU A 221 -5.25 14.59 -16.65
CA LEU A 221 -6.27 13.95 -17.49
C LEU A 221 -6.38 14.60 -18.89
N SER A 222 -6.32 15.94 -18.97
CA SER A 222 -6.39 16.66 -20.26
C SER A 222 -5.27 16.29 -21.22
N THR A 223 -4.06 16.07 -20.70
CA THR A 223 -2.92 15.62 -21.53
C THR A 223 -3.05 14.16 -21.97
N LEU A 224 -3.76 13.33 -21.21
CA LEU A 224 -4.03 11.94 -21.58
C LEU A 224 -4.97 11.85 -22.79
N MET A 225 -5.96 12.75 -22.90
CA MET A 225 -6.90 12.78 -24.01
C MET A 225 -6.20 12.92 -25.37
N THR A 226 -5.12 13.69 -25.42
CA THR A 226 -4.32 13.91 -26.64
C THR A 226 -3.28 12.82 -26.91
N ALA A 227 -3.10 11.84 -26.01
CA ALA A 227 -2.04 10.85 -26.14
C ALA A 227 -2.30 9.82 -27.26
N TRP A 228 -3.57 9.56 -27.60
CA TRP A 228 -3.92 8.53 -28.59
C TRP A 228 -3.28 8.82 -29.93
N THR A 229 -3.31 10.09 -30.36
CA THR A 229 -2.81 10.49 -31.67
C THR A 229 -1.31 10.28 -31.83
N LYS A 230 -0.55 10.20 -30.72
CA LYS A 230 0.90 9.99 -30.76
C LYS A 230 1.28 8.52 -30.70
N ILE A 231 0.68 7.74 -29.80
CA ILE A 231 1.05 6.34 -29.57
C ILE A 231 -0.22 5.49 -29.32
N PRO A 232 -0.97 5.14 -30.38
CA PRO A 232 -2.27 4.48 -30.25
C PRO A 232 -2.17 3.07 -29.64
N SER A 233 -1.11 2.32 -29.95
CA SER A 233 -0.91 0.95 -29.41
C SER A 233 -0.71 0.95 -27.90
N LEU A 234 0.10 1.89 -27.38
CA LEU A 234 0.34 2.03 -25.95
C LEU A 234 -0.91 2.50 -25.21
N ASN A 235 -1.71 3.37 -25.83
CA ASN A 235 -2.99 3.80 -25.26
C ASN A 235 -4.01 2.66 -25.18
N ALA A 236 -4.05 1.76 -26.18
CA ALA A 236 -4.88 0.57 -26.11
C ALA A 236 -4.45 -0.38 -24.96
N MET A 237 -3.15 -0.56 -24.75
CA MET A 237 -2.63 -1.33 -23.61
C MET A 237 -2.90 -0.64 -22.26
N LEU A 238 -2.81 0.69 -22.21
CA LEU A 238 -3.15 1.47 -21.01
C LEU A 238 -4.65 1.31 -20.67
N LEU A 239 -5.54 1.28 -21.66
CA LEU A 239 -6.96 1.00 -21.45
C LEU A 239 -7.16 -0.38 -20.81
N LEU A 240 -6.59 -1.43 -21.40
CA LEU A 240 -6.73 -2.80 -20.88
C LEU A 240 -6.20 -2.93 -19.44
N THR A 241 -5.07 -2.30 -19.12
CA THR A 241 -4.50 -2.34 -17.77
C THR A 241 -5.29 -1.51 -16.75
N LEU A 242 -5.94 -0.43 -17.16
CA LEU A 242 -6.87 0.30 -16.28
C LEU A 242 -8.15 -0.50 -16.00
N LEU A 243 -8.71 -1.16 -17.02
CA LEU A 243 -9.85 -2.06 -16.84
C LEU A 243 -9.50 -3.27 -15.96
N SER A 244 -8.26 -3.76 -16.04
CA SER A 244 -7.79 -4.83 -15.15
C SER A 244 -7.65 -4.33 -13.71
N LEU A 245 -7.13 -3.12 -13.48
CA LEU A 245 -7.11 -2.52 -12.12
C LEU A 245 -8.52 -2.33 -11.55
N ALA A 246 -9.48 -1.90 -12.38
CA ALA A 246 -10.89 -1.83 -11.99
C ALA A 246 -11.45 -3.20 -11.59
N GLY A 247 -10.87 -4.29 -12.10
CA GLY A 247 -11.26 -5.66 -11.79
C GLY A 247 -12.50 -6.10 -12.56
N LEU A 248 -12.59 -5.76 -13.84
CA LEU A 248 -13.68 -6.21 -14.71
C LEU A 248 -13.43 -7.63 -15.23
N PRO A 249 -14.43 -8.53 -15.21
CA PRO A 249 -14.34 -9.78 -15.98
C PRO A 249 -14.31 -9.41 -17.48
N PRO A 250 -13.44 -10.01 -18.33
CA PRO A 250 -12.64 -11.24 -18.19
C PRO A 250 -11.15 -11.05 -17.78
N LEU A 251 -10.77 -9.90 -17.22
CA LEU A 251 -9.36 -9.56 -16.96
C LEU A 251 -8.85 -10.13 -15.62
N THR A 252 -7.53 -10.29 -15.52
CA THR A 252 -6.86 -10.93 -14.37
C THR A 252 -7.08 -10.22 -13.03
N GLY A 253 -7.32 -8.90 -13.04
CA GLY A 253 -7.58 -8.15 -11.81
C GLY A 253 -8.95 -8.40 -11.18
N PHE A 254 -9.87 -9.08 -11.87
CA PHE A 254 -11.13 -9.57 -11.28
C PHE A 254 -10.90 -10.75 -10.32
N LEU A 255 -9.94 -11.62 -10.63
CA LEU A 255 -9.64 -12.85 -9.89
C LEU A 255 -9.45 -12.63 -8.38
N PRO A 256 -8.59 -11.70 -7.89
CA PRO A 256 -8.38 -11.54 -6.46
C PRO A 256 -9.64 -11.03 -5.75
N LYS A 257 -10.39 -10.09 -6.36
CA LYS A 257 -11.61 -9.56 -5.75
C LYS A 257 -12.68 -10.64 -5.61
N TRP A 258 -12.86 -11.44 -6.66
CA TRP A 258 -13.80 -12.55 -6.65
C TRP A 258 -13.46 -13.60 -5.58
N LEU A 259 -12.20 -14.04 -5.51
CA LEU A 259 -11.77 -15.00 -4.47
C LEU A 259 -11.90 -14.43 -3.06
N ILE A 260 -11.64 -13.14 -2.86
CA ILE A 260 -11.82 -12.49 -1.56
C ILE A 260 -13.29 -12.51 -1.14
N ILE A 261 -14.21 -12.14 -2.04
CA ILE A 261 -15.66 -12.20 -1.75
C ILE A 261 -16.07 -13.63 -1.38
N GLN A 262 -15.59 -14.61 -2.14
CA GLN A 262 -15.89 -16.02 -1.89
C GLN A 262 -15.43 -16.44 -0.48
N GLU A 263 -14.20 -16.12 -0.08
CA GLU A 263 -13.73 -16.44 1.27
C GLU A 263 -14.50 -15.70 2.37
N LEU A 264 -14.86 -14.43 2.15
CA LEU A 264 -15.67 -13.68 3.13
C LEU A 264 -17.06 -14.29 3.32
N THR A 265 -17.68 -14.79 2.25
CA THR A 265 -18.99 -15.48 2.35
C THR A 265 -18.89 -16.82 3.06
N LYS A 266 -17.75 -17.52 2.99
CA LYS A 266 -17.52 -18.76 3.76
C LYS A 266 -17.39 -18.51 5.27
N GLN A 267 -17.05 -17.29 5.67
CA GLN A 267 -16.85 -16.89 7.07
C GLN A 267 -18.08 -16.16 7.64
N ASP A 268 -19.26 -16.31 7.01
CA ASP A 268 -20.52 -15.65 7.36
C ASP A 268 -20.47 -14.11 7.38
N MET A 269 -19.47 -13.50 6.74
CA MET A 269 -19.31 -12.05 6.65
C MET A 269 -20.01 -11.44 5.42
N ALA A 270 -21.22 -11.89 5.12
CA ALA A 270 -22.04 -11.34 4.04
C ALA A 270 -22.19 -9.79 4.06
N PRO A 271 -22.41 -9.11 5.20
CA PRO A 271 -22.53 -7.65 5.20
C PRO A 271 -21.20 -6.95 4.86
N ALA A 272 -20.06 -7.49 5.30
CA ALA A 272 -18.76 -6.91 4.96
C ALA A 272 -18.40 -7.14 3.49
N ALA A 273 -18.71 -8.33 2.96
CA ALA A 273 -18.50 -8.67 1.56
C ALA A 273 -19.31 -7.77 0.61
N THR A 274 -20.56 -7.49 0.95
CA THR A 274 -21.42 -6.59 0.17
C THR A 274 -20.93 -5.15 0.26
N LEU A 275 -20.64 -4.64 1.45
CA LEU A 275 -20.14 -3.26 1.65
C LEU A 275 -18.85 -2.97 0.89
N ILE A 276 -17.90 -3.91 0.88
CA ILE A 276 -16.61 -3.70 0.23
C ILE A 276 -16.67 -3.82 -1.30
N SER A 277 -17.72 -4.46 -1.81
CA SER A 277 -17.95 -4.65 -3.26
C SER A 277 -18.64 -3.46 -3.94
N LEU A 278 -19.24 -2.56 -3.16
CA LEU A 278 -19.89 -1.32 -3.61
C LEU A 278 -18.85 -0.22 -3.89
#